data_AF-A0A8H3HDR0-F1
#
_entry.id   AF-A0A8H3HDR0-F1
#
_cell.length_a   1.000
_cell.length_b   1.000
_cell.length_c   1.000
_cell.angle_alpha   90.00
_cell.angle_beta   90.00
_cell.angle_gamma   90.00
#
_symmetry.space_group_name_H-M   'P 1'
#
loop_
_entity.id
_entity.type
_entity.pdbx_description
1 polymer ?
#
loop_
_entity_poly.entity_id
_entity_poly.type
_entity_poly.pdbx_seq_one_letter_code
_entity_poly.pdbx_strand_id
1 'polypeptide(L)'
;MSPEHFEREFRRTVAAEMLSSIYGYNVKDTNDPLIQDSATLFKNFTIAGIPGSKSNTSFDSCDVNHLYGWIDFMVNFIPWLKYVPEWFPGAKWKRTIVEWRRLKERVMNEPYEWAKAQIASGFAPPSIIQSHLASIENDPNIDRVDEEENLRTVGTSLFGAAADTSHASLMSFVLAMVRHPEVQTRAQEEIDRVTNSQRLPSMADRDSMPYVRCIVQEVLRWQPPVPLGVPRSTAKDDEYRGYFIPKGSIVAMSREESVYKSPETFDTERFMDANTPGTPGFGFGRR
;
A
#
# COMPACT_ATOMS: atom_id res chain seq x y z
N MET A 1 -6.12 18.77 14.58
CA MET A 1 -6.76 17.69 13.80
C MET A 1 -8.18 17.55 14.33
N SER A 2 -9.22 17.74 13.52
CA SER A 2 -10.61 17.53 13.96
C SER A 2 -10.91 16.02 13.97
N PRO A 3 -11.55 15.47 15.03
CA PRO A 3 -11.96 14.07 15.08
C PRO A 3 -12.87 13.64 13.91
N GLU A 4 -13.56 14.58 13.28
CA GLU A 4 -14.49 14.28 12.18
C GLU A 4 -13.78 13.97 10.85
N HIS A 5 -12.48 14.28 10.73
CA HIS A 5 -11.76 14.22 9.45
C HIS A 5 -10.45 13.41 9.53
N PHE A 6 -10.23 12.65 10.60
CA PHE A 6 -8.93 12.05 10.85
C PHE A 6 -8.50 11.04 9.78
N GLU A 7 -9.44 10.30 9.20
CA GLU A 7 -9.20 9.36 8.10
C GLU A 7 -8.55 10.07 6.90
N ARG A 8 -9.15 11.18 6.47
CA ARG A 8 -8.64 12.01 5.37
C ARG A 8 -7.27 12.58 5.68
N GLU A 9 -7.07 13.01 6.92
CA GLU A 9 -5.78 13.56 7.38
C GLU A 9 -4.68 12.48 7.40
N PHE A 10 -4.96 11.26 7.84
CA PHE A 10 -4.01 10.14 7.76
C PHE A 10 -3.64 9.81 6.32
N ARG A 11 -4.64 9.73 5.45
CA ARG A 11 -4.39 9.46 4.03
C ARG A 11 -3.53 10.56 3.41
N ARG A 12 -3.81 11.83 3.72
CA ARG A 12 -2.98 12.96 3.28
C ARG A 12 -1.55 12.85 3.81
N THR A 13 -1.38 12.61 5.10
CA THR A 13 -0.04 12.57 5.72
C THR A 13 0.82 11.48 5.08
N VAL A 14 0.29 10.27 4.90
CA VAL A 14 1.02 9.18 4.23
C VAL A 14 1.34 9.54 2.78
N ALA A 15 0.36 10.06 2.04
CA ALA A 15 0.55 10.44 0.64
C ALA A 15 1.60 11.57 0.49
N ALA A 16 1.56 12.56 1.37
CA ALA A 16 2.51 13.68 1.37
C ALA A 16 3.94 13.21 1.68
N GLU A 17 4.11 12.32 2.65
CA GLU A 17 5.41 11.73 2.98
C GLU A 17 5.99 10.94 1.79
N MET A 18 5.14 10.17 1.10
CA MET A 18 5.56 9.41 -0.08
C MET A 18 5.89 10.32 -1.26
N LEU A 19 5.08 11.34 -1.55
CA LEU A 19 5.37 12.30 -2.62
C LEU A 19 6.64 13.11 -2.34
N SER A 20 6.87 13.49 -1.08
CA SER A 20 8.09 14.15 -0.62
C SER A 20 9.31 13.22 -0.79
N SER A 21 9.23 11.99 -0.30
CA SER A 21 10.35 11.04 -0.36
C SER A 21 10.69 10.61 -1.79
N ILE A 22 9.68 10.37 -2.63
CA ILE A 22 9.86 9.86 -3.99
C ILE A 22 10.29 10.99 -4.93
N TYR A 23 9.57 12.11 -4.93
CA TYR A 23 9.70 13.17 -5.94
C TYR A 23 10.28 14.48 -5.39
N GLY A 24 10.42 14.63 -4.07
CA GLY A 24 10.73 15.92 -3.45
C GLY A 24 9.52 16.87 -3.43
N TYR A 25 8.32 16.33 -3.66
CA TYR A 25 7.10 17.13 -3.83
C TYR A 25 6.47 17.48 -2.49
N ASN A 26 6.31 18.78 -2.22
CA ASN A 26 5.70 19.26 -0.99
C ASN A 26 4.20 19.53 -1.19
N VAL A 27 3.37 18.68 -0.58
CA VAL A 27 1.91 18.78 -0.63
C VAL A 27 1.43 19.93 0.24
N LYS A 28 0.77 20.93 -0.38
CA LYS A 28 0.29 22.13 0.33
C LYS A 28 -1.17 22.03 0.80
N ASP A 29 -1.98 21.18 0.19
CA ASP A 29 -3.42 21.05 0.49
C ASP A 29 -3.88 19.58 0.42
N THR A 30 -4.90 19.24 1.21
CA THR A 30 -5.75 18.05 1.10
C THR A 30 -6.35 17.82 -0.29
N ASN A 31 -6.56 18.89 -1.07
CA ASN A 31 -7.13 18.83 -2.41
C ASN A 31 -6.07 18.79 -3.52
N ASP A 32 -4.83 18.41 -3.19
CA ASP A 32 -3.79 18.27 -4.21
C ASP A 32 -4.22 17.26 -5.30
N PRO A 33 -4.27 17.68 -6.58
CA PRO A 33 -4.71 16.81 -7.66
C PRO A 33 -3.90 15.52 -7.78
N LEU A 34 -2.60 15.55 -7.47
CA LEU A 34 -1.75 14.35 -7.55
C LEU A 34 -2.15 13.31 -6.51
N ILE A 35 -2.54 13.72 -5.31
CA ILE A 35 -3.03 12.80 -4.28
C ILE A 35 -4.37 12.19 -4.72
N GLN A 36 -5.30 13.00 -5.22
CA GLN A 36 -6.63 12.54 -5.63
C GLN A 36 -6.57 11.62 -6.85
N ASP A 37 -5.78 11.99 -7.86
CA ASP A 37 -5.61 11.21 -9.08
C ASP A 37 -4.89 9.88 -8.78
N SER A 38 -3.85 9.91 -7.93
CA SER A 38 -3.17 8.68 -7.51
C SER A 38 -4.07 7.76 -6.70
N ALA A 39 -4.81 8.30 -5.73
CA ALA A 39 -5.82 7.56 -4.98
C ALA A 39 -6.88 6.92 -5.88
N THR A 40 -7.32 7.64 -6.91
CA THR A 40 -8.28 7.14 -7.89
C THR A 40 -7.68 6.05 -8.76
N LEU A 41 -6.41 6.19 -9.17
CA LEU A 41 -5.69 5.17 -9.93
C LEU A 41 -5.59 3.84 -9.14
N PHE A 42 -5.25 3.89 -7.86
CA PHE A 42 -5.16 2.67 -7.03
C PHE A 42 -6.53 2.05 -6.74
N LYS A 43 -7.56 2.87 -6.56
CA LYS A 43 -8.94 2.38 -6.49
C LYS A 43 -9.34 1.63 -7.77
N ASN A 44 -9.03 2.19 -8.93
CA ASN A 44 -9.26 1.56 -10.22
C ASN A 44 -8.49 0.24 -10.38
N PHE A 45 -7.24 0.20 -9.93
CA PHE A 45 -6.45 -1.02 -9.88
C PHE A 45 -7.13 -2.12 -9.05
N THR A 46 -7.62 -1.79 -7.85
CA THR A 46 -8.33 -2.74 -6.97
C THR A 46 -9.60 -3.28 -7.64
N ILE A 47 -10.39 -2.42 -8.29
CA ILE A 47 -11.60 -2.81 -9.03
C ILE A 47 -11.27 -3.77 -10.18
N ALA A 48 -10.19 -3.52 -10.94
CA ALA A 48 -9.79 -4.42 -12.02
C ALA A 48 -9.17 -5.73 -11.52
N GLY A 49 -8.43 -5.71 -10.41
CA GLY A 49 -7.66 -6.85 -9.91
C GLY A 49 -8.47 -7.85 -9.08
N ILE A 50 -9.54 -7.39 -8.42
CA ILE A 50 -10.32 -8.21 -7.48
C ILE A 50 -11.76 -8.35 -8.00
N PRO A 51 -12.18 -9.56 -8.44
CA PRO A 51 -13.56 -9.84 -8.81
C PRO A 51 -14.55 -9.42 -7.72
N GLY A 52 -15.56 -8.63 -8.09
CA GLY A 52 -16.59 -8.19 -7.15
C GLY A 52 -16.17 -7.06 -6.21
N SER A 53 -14.98 -6.46 -6.37
CA SER A 53 -14.59 -5.25 -5.64
C SER A 53 -15.50 -4.07 -6.03
N LYS A 54 -16.15 -3.45 -5.04
CA LYS A 54 -17.09 -2.34 -5.24
C LYS A 54 -16.38 -1.09 -5.73
N SER A 55 -17.02 -0.35 -6.65
CA SER A 55 -16.55 0.97 -7.09
C SER A 55 -16.78 2.09 -6.07
N ASN A 56 -17.49 1.85 -4.97
CA ASN A 56 -17.78 2.84 -3.91
C ASN A 56 -17.37 2.26 -2.56
N THR A 57 -16.24 2.71 -2.02
CA THR A 57 -15.78 2.41 -0.66
C THR A 57 -16.08 3.56 0.31
N SER A 58 -17.06 4.42 0.01
CA SER A 58 -17.77 5.07 1.12
C SER A 58 -18.50 3.96 1.85
N PHE A 59 -18.25 3.83 3.15
CA PHE A 59 -18.96 2.93 4.07
C PHE A 59 -20.50 3.11 3.97
N ASP A 60 -20.93 4.24 3.43
CA ASP A 60 -22.30 4.53 2.99
C ASP A 60 -22.54 4.03 1.55
N SER A 61 -22.96 2.77 1.40
CA SER A 61 -24.05 2.34 0.49
C SER A 61 -24.07 0.82 0.36
N CYS A 62 -25.00 0.20 1.09
CA CYS A 62 -25.55 -1.10 0.73
C CYS A 62 -26.41 -0.94 -0.54
N ASP A 63 -25.78 -0.75 -1.70
CA ASP A 63 -26.49 -0.86 -2.97
C ASP A 63 -26.59 -2.33 -3.38
N VAL A 64 -27.80 -2.86 -3.33
CA VAL A 64 -28.18 -4.27 -3.59
C VAL A 64 -28.37 -4.59 -5.07
N ASN A 65 -28.00 -3.68 -5.99
CA ASN A 65 -28.00 -3.93 -7.42
C ASN A 65 -26.75 -4.74 -7.85
N HIS A 66 -26.76 -6.01 -7.45
CA HIS A 66 -25.58 -6.83 -7.14
C HIS A 66 -25.33 -8.01 -8.11
N LEU A 67 -25.63 -7.83 -9.41
CA LEU A 67 -25.43 -8.93 -10.39
C LEU A 67 -24.31 -8.67 -11.41
N TYR A 68 -23.96 -7.41 -11.69
CA TYR A 68 -23.05 -7.07 -12.80
C TYR A 68 -21.60 -6.76 -12.40
N GLY A 69 -21.32 -6.41 -11.14
CA GLY A 69 -19.96 -6.11 -10.66
C GLY A 69 -19.01 -7.32 -10.64
N TRP A 70 -19.54 -8.54 -10.76
CA TRP A 70 -18.76 -9.78 -10.85
C TRP A 70 -18.31 -10.08 -12.30
N ILE A 71 -18.95 -9.45 -13.28
CA ILE A 71 -18.68 -9.62 -14.71
C ILE A 71 -17.64 -8.60 -15.18
N ASP A 72 -17.53 -7.48 -14.48
CA ASP A 72 -16.52 -6.46 -14.76
C ASP A 72 -15.11 -7.07 -14.62
N PHE A 73 -14.30 -6.90 -15.68
CA PHE A 73 -12.93 -7.41 -15.78
C PHE A 73 -12.74 -8.93 -15.73
N MET A 74 -13.75 -9.74 -16.04
CA MET A 74 -13.57 -11.21 -16.23
C MET A 74 -12.50 -11.56 -17.28
N VAL A 75 -12.13 -10.61 -18.15
CA VAL A 75 -11.01 -10.76 -19.10
C VAL A 75 -9.69 -11.16 -18.43
N ASN A 76 -9.50 -10.83 -17.14
CA ASN A 76 -8.33 -11.22 -16.38
C ASN A 76 -8.28 -12.73 -16.07
N PHE A 77 -9.43 -13.40 -16.00
CA PHE A 77 -9.55 -14.84 -15.73
C PHE A 77 -9.82 -15.63 -17.00
N ILE A 78 -10.51 -15.02 -17.96
CA ILE A 78 -10.83 -15.63 -19.23
C ILE A 78 -10.30 -14.75 -20.37
N PRO A 79 -9.04 -14.98 -20.83
CA PRO A 79 -8.35 -14.10 -21.77
C PRO A 79 -9.03 -13.93 -23.13
N TRP A 80 -9.80 -14.94 -23.58
CA TRP A 80 -10.60 -14.88 -24.81
C TRP A 80 -11.59 -13.70 -24.85
N LEU A 81 -12.03 -13.18 -23.69
CA LEU A 81 -12.93 -12.03 -23.62
C LEU A 81 -12.32 -10.75 -24.22
N LYS A 82 -10.99 -10.70 -24.41
CA LYS A 82 -10.34 -9.57 -25.10
C LYS A 82 -10.83 -9.37 -26.53
N TYR A 83 -11.31 -10.42 -27.19
CA TYR A 83 -11.81 -10.38 -28.57
C TYR A 83 -13.28 -9.95 -28.67
N VAL A 84 -14.01 -9.88 -27.55
CA VAL A 84 -15.41 -9.45 -27.53
C VAL A 84 -15.52 -7.99 -27.97
N PRO A 85 -16.35 -7.64 -28.98
CA PRO A 85 -16.49 -6.26 -29.44
C PRO A 85 -16.98 -5.30 -28.34
N GLU A 86 -16.60 -4.02 -28.41
CA GLU A 86 -16.94 -3.02 -27.39
C GLU A 86 -18.44 -2.77 -27.21
N TRP A 87 -19.25 -3.07 -28.24
CA TRP A 87 -20.71 -2.92 -28.17
C TRP A 87 -21.40 -4.05 -27.39
N PHE A 88 -20.70 -5.16 -27.14
CA PHE A 88 -21.29 -6.35 -26.54
C PHE A 88 -21.64 -6.10 -25.05
N PRO A 89 -22.81 -6.56 -24.58
CA PRO A 89 -23.18 -6.45 -23.16
C PRO A 89 -22.11 -7.09 -22.25
N GLY A 90 -21.60 -6.33 -21.28
CA GLY A 90 -20.50 -6.78 -20.40
C GLY A 90 -19.09 -6.43 -20.89
N ALA A 91 -18.92 -5.83 -22.08
CA ALA A 91 -17.63 -5.33 -22.57
C ALA A 91 -17.32 -3.87 -22.16
N LYS A 92 -18.09 -3.30 -21.22
CA LYS A 92 -17.94 -1.90 -20.74
C LYS A 92 -16.52 -1.60 -20.24
N TRP A 93 -15.86 -2.60 -19.66
CA TRP A 93 -14.48 -2.54 -19.20
C TRP A 93 -13.50 -2.01 -20.27
N LYS A 94 -13.76 -2.24 -21.57
CA LYS A 94 -12.90 -1.72 -22.65
C LYS A 94 -12.85 -0.20 -22.67
N ARG A 95 -14.02 0.45 -22.56
CA ARG A 95 -14.12 1.93 -22.51
C ARG A 95 -13.53 2.47 -21.22
N THR A 96 -13.83 1.80 -20.11
CA THR A 96 -13.30 2.15 -18.78
C THR A 96 -11.77 2.11 -18.75
N ILE A 97 -11.12 1.09 -19.34
CA ILE A 97 -9.66 1.01 -19.41
C ILE A 97 -9.07 2.16 -20.24
N VAL A 98 -9.73 2.57 -21.34
CA VAL A 98 -9.25 3.71 -22.14
C VAL A 98 -9.26 5.00 -21.31
N GLU A 99 -10.30 5.23 -20.52
CA GLU A 99 -10.37 6.37 -19.60
C GLU A 99 -9.31 6.27 -18.49
N TRP A 100 -9.17 5.10 -17.87
CA TRP A 100 -8.19 4.86 -16.81
C TRP A 100 -6.74 4.94 -17.29
N ARG A 101 -6.48 4.63 -18.57
CA ARG A 101 -5.16 4.79 -19.17
C ARG A 101 -4.71 6.25 -19.15
N ARG A 102 -5.60 7.19 -19.45
CA ARG A 102 -5.27 8.63 -19.41
C ARG A 102 -4.91 9.07 -17.99
N LEU A 103 -5.66 8.59 -17.00
CA LEU A 103 -5.36 8.85 -15.58
C LEU A 103 -4.01 8.24 -15.19
N LYS A 104 -3.74 6.99 -15.58
CA LYS A 104 -2.46 6.32 -15.34
C LYS A 104 -1.30 7.12 -15.93
N GLU A 105 -1.39 7.50 -17.20
CA GLU A 105 -0.36 8.29 -17.89
C GLU A 105 -0.11 9.61 -17.15
N ARG A 106 -1.17 10.30 -16.73
CA ARG A 106 -1.05 11.53 -15.94
C ARG A 106 -0.30 11.30 -14.62
N VAL A 107 -0.77 10.36 -13.81
CA VAL A 107 -0.22 10.06 -12.48
C VAL A 107 1.24 9.58 -12.55
N MET A 108 1.63 8.90 -13.63
CA MET A 108 3.01 8.48 -13.84
C MET A 108 3.91 9.61 -14.34
N ASN A 109 3.40 10.47 -15.22
CA ASN A 109 4.22 11.48 -15.88
C ASN A 109 4.33 12.77 -15.06
N GLU A 110 3.23 13.31 -14.54
CA GLU A 110 3.21 14.64 -13.92
C GLU A 110 4.15 14.78 -12.71
N PRO A 111 4.14 13.88 -11.70
CA PRO A 111 5.06 13.98 -10.57
C PRO A 111 6.53 13.86 -10.98
N TYR A 112 6.80 13.00 -11.97
CA TYR A 112 8.15 12.75 -12.46
C TYR A 112 8.71 13.95 -13.24
N GLU A 113 7.94 14.50 -14.18
CA GLU A 113 8.33 15.69 -14.94
C GLU A 113 8.48 16.90 -14.02
N TRP A 114 7.63 17.03 -13.00
CA TRP A 114 7.79 18.04 -11.96
C TRP A 114 9.12 17.88 -11.22
N ALA A 115 9.46 16.66 -10.79
CA ALA A 115 10.72 16.39 -10.10
C ALA A 115 11.92 16.73 -10.99
N LYS A 116 11.91 16.32 -12.27
CA LYS A 116 12.95 16.70 -13.25
C LYS A 116 13.09 18.20 -13.40
N ALA A 117 11.98 18.94 -13.47
CA ALA A 117 12.01 20.40 -13.56
C ALA A 117 12.64 21.05 -12.31
N GLN A 118 12.36 20.51 -11.11
CA GLN A 118 13.01 20.99 -9.88
C GLN A 118 14.52 20.66 -9.85
N ILE A 119 14.91 19.51 -10.39
CA ILE A 119 16.33 19.13 -10.47
C ILE A 119 17.06 20.09 -11.43
N ALA A 120 16.48 20.35 -12.60
CA ALA A 120 17.03 21.27 -13.58
C ALA A 120 17.11 22.72 -13.08
N SER A 121 16.23 23.12 -12.15
CA SER A 121 16.28 24.45 -11.54
C SER A 121 17.37 24.60 -10.48
N GLY A 122 17.98 23.50 -10.03
CA GLY A 122 19.00 23.47 -8.97
C GLY A 122 18.43 23.57 -7.55
N PHE A 123 17.10 23.59 -7.38
CA PHE A 123 16.42 23.72 -6.08
C PHE A 123 15.67 22.45 -5.65
N ALA A 124 15.93 21.30 -6.29
CA ALA A 124 15.27 20.04 -5.94
C ALA A 124 15.58 19.61 -4.50
N PRO A 125 14.55 19.34 -3.68
CA PRO A 125 14.74 18.64 -2.42
C PRO A 125 15.33 17.23 -2.64
N PRO A 126 16.07 16.68 -1.66
CA PRO A 126 16.52 15.30 -1.71
C PRO A 126 15.35 14.34 -1.89
N SER A 127 15.44 13.46 -2.87
CA SER A 127 14.38 12.49 -3.19
C SER A 127 14.95 11.27 -3.91
N ILE A 128 14.19 10.18 -3.95
CA ILE A 128 14.60 8.94 -4.64
C ILE A 128 14.89 9.23 -6.12
N ILE A 129 14.01 9.97 -6.81
CA ILE A 129 14.19 10.31 -8.21
C ILE A 129 15.45 11.16 -8.42
N GLN A 130 15.68 12.18 -7.56
CA GLN A 130 16.86 13.02 -7.66
C GLN A 130 18.16 12.22 -7.42
N SER A 131 18.18 11.38 -6.39
CA SER A 131 19.36 10.58 -6.04
C SER A 131 19.69 9.55 -7.12
N HIS A 132 18.67 8.95 -7.72
CA HIS A 132 18.86 7.98 -8.80
C HIS A 132 19.30 8.64 -10.10
N LEU A 133 18.70 9.77 -10.50
CA LEU A 133 19.14 10.49 -11.69
C LEU A 133 20.59 10.98 -11.57
N ALA A 134 21.01 11.40 -10.38
CA ALA A 134 22.39 11.78 -10.11
C ALA A 134 23.38 10.60 -10.18
N SER A 135 22.97 9.39 -9.79
CA SER A 135 23.84 8.22 -9.81
C SER A 135 24.13 7.70 -11.23
N ILE A 136 23.22 7.95 -12.18
CA ILE A 136 23.30 7.47 -13.57
C ILE A 136 23.80 8.52 -14.57
N GLU A 137 24.02 9.77 -14.15
CA GLU A 137 24.27 10.92 -15.04
C GLU A 137 25.42 10.66 -16.03
N ASN A 138 26.49 10.00 -15.57
CA ASN A 138 27.73 9.78 -16.33
C ASN A 138 27.95 8.31 -16.76
N ASP A 139 26.95 7.43 -16.64
CA ASP A 139 27.10 6.04 -17.05
C ASP A 139 26.74 5.86 -18.54
N PRO A 140 27.70 5.54 -19.42
CA PRO A 140 27.44 5.35 -20.84
C PRO A 140 26.72 4.04 -21.17
N ASN A 141 26.60 3.10 -20.22
CA ASN A 141 25.97 1.80 -20.44
C ASN A 141 24.46 1.82 -20.17
N ILE A 142 23.93 2.93 -19.66
CA ILE A 142 22.52 3.06 -19.29
C ILE A 142 21.72 3.61 -20.48
N ASP A 143 20.69 2.87 -20.89
CA ASP A 143 19.66 3.40 -21.77
C ASP A 143 18.78 4.37 -20.97
N ARG A 144 19.00 5.67 -21.19
CA ARG A 144 18.27 6.70 -20.48
C ARG A 144 16.76 6.64 -20.74
N VAL A 145 16.32 6.22 -21.93
CA VAL A 145 14.89 6.22 -22.25
C VAL A 145 14.17 5.14 -21.43
N ASP A 146 14.73 3.93 -21.42
CA ASP A 146 14.21 2.81 -20.63
C ASP A 146 14.26 3.14 -19.13
N GLU A 147 15.36 3.74 -18.67
CA GLU A 147 15.52 4.06 -17.25
C GLU A 147 14.54 5.14 -16.78
N GLU A 148 14.25 6.16 -17.59
CA GLU A 148 13.21 7.13 -17.26
C GLU A 148 11.81 6.50 -17.20
N GLU A 149 11.50 5.54 -18.09
CA GLU A 149 10.23 4.80 -18.02
C GLU A 149 10.15 3.92 -16.75
N ASN A 150 11.25 3.26 -16.40
CA ASN A 150 11.37 2.50 -15.16
C ASN A 150 11.16 3.39 -13.94
N LEU A 151 11.76 4.58 -13.90
CA LEU A 151 11.62 5.52 -12.79
C LEU A 151 10.19 6.02 -12.59
N ARG A 152 9.48 6.36 -13.69
CA ARG A 152 8.05 6.70 -13.61
C ARG A 152 7.24 5.55 -13.01
N THR A 153 7.52 4.32 -13.46
CA THR A 153 6.84 3.12 -12.99
C THR A 153 7.13 2.81 -11.53
N VAL A 154 8.39 2.88 -11.11
CA VAL A 154 8.83 2.66 -9.73
C VAL A 154 8.22 3.71 -8.82
N GLY A 155 8.27 4.99 -9.19
CA GLY A 155 7.71 6.08 -8.40
C GLY A 155 6.20 5.91 -8.14
N THR A 156 5.41 5.62 -9.18
CA THR A 156 3.97 5.37 -9.01
C THR A 156 3.71 4.10 -8.19
N SER A 157 4.49 3.04 -8.40
CA SER A 157 4.32 1.77 -7.67
C SER A 157 4.63 1.92 -6.18
N LEU A 158 5.69 2.65 -5.83
CA LEU A 158 6.06 2.95 -4.44
C LEU A 158 4.97 3.76 -3.75
N PHE A 159 4.49 4.82 -4.41
CA PHE A 159 3.42 5.66 -3.86
C PHE A 159 2.17 4.82 -3.55
N GLY A 160 1.71 4.01 -4.49
CA GLY A 160 0.50 3.21 -4.30
C GLY A 160 0.61 2.13 -3.25
N ALA A 161 1.71 1.37 -3.30
CA ALA A 161 1.96 0.31 -2.34
C ALA A 161 1.96 0.85 -0.92
N ALA A 162 2.50 2.05 -0.69
CA ALA A 162 2.61 2.62 0.63
C ALA A 162 1.37 3.41 1.09
N ALA A 163 0.72 4.16 0.19
CA ALA A 163 -0.38 5.06 0.54
C ALA A 163 -1.57 4.31 1.16
N ASP A 164 -2.09 3.30 0.46
CA ASP A 164 -3.31 2.60 0.91
C ASP A 164 -3.00 1.63 2.07
N THR A 165 -1.87 0.92 2.05
CA THR A 165 -1.52 -0.06 3.10
C THR A 165 -1.19 0.60 4.44
N SER A 166 -0.45 1.71 4.43
CA SER A 166 -0.14 2.45 5.67
C SER A 166 -1.39 3.13 6.22
N HIS A 167 -2.24 3.69 5.35
CA HIS A 167 -3.52 4.24 5.76
C HIS A 167 -4.40 3.18 6.45
N ALA A 168 -4.56 1.99 5.84
CA ALA A 168 -5.32 0.89 6.43
C ALA A 168 -4.74 0.41 7.78
N SER A 169 -3.41 0.39 7.91
CA SER A 169 -2.72 0.05 9.16
C SER A 169 -3.00 1.09 10.26
N LEU A 170 -2.97 2.39 9.92
CA LEU A 170 -3.31 3.48 10.85
C LEU A 170 -4.78 3.41 11.29
N MET A 171 -5.69 3.09 10.38
CA MET A 171 -7.09 2.89 10.72
C MET A 171 -7.29 1.69 11.66
N SER A 172 -6.59 0.59 11.41
CA SER A 172 -6.58 -0.59 12.29
C SER A 172 -6.00 -0.27 13.67
N PHE A 173 -4.94 0.55 13.72
CA PHE A 173 -4.38 1.07 14.97
C PHE A 173 -5.39 1.90 15.76
N VAL A 174 -6.08 2.86 15.13
CA VAL A 174 -7.10 3.67 15.81
C VAL A 174 -8.22 2.78 16.35
N LEU A 175 -8.71 1.82 15.55
CA LEU A 175 -9.70 0.85 15.99
C LEU A 175 -9.22 0.06 17.23
N ALA A 176 -7.97 -0.42 17.21
CA ALA A 176 -7.39 -1.14 18.33
C ALA A 176 -7.32 -0.27 19.60
N MET A 177 -6.85 0.97 19.49
CA MET A 177 -6.74 1.88 20.65
C MET A 177 -8.11 2.26 21.23
N VAL A 178 -9.13 2.44 20.39
CA VAL A 178 -10.51 2.70 20.85
C VAL A 178 -11.11 1.49 21.57
N ARG A 179 -10.78 0.27 21.13
CA ARG A 179 -11.29 -0.98 21.71
C ARG A 179 -10.51 -1.42 22.96
N HIS A 180 -9.26 -0.99 23.08
CA HIS A 180 -8.30 -1.37 24.12
C HIS A 180 -7.64 -0.13 24.74
N PRO A 181 -8.41 0.73 25.44
CA PRO A 181 -7.88 1.96 26.02
C PRO A 181 -6.72 1.71 27.01
N GLU A 182 -6.69 0.57 27.69
CA GLU A 182 -5.60 0.14 28.56
C GLU A 182 -4.27 -0.01 27.82
N VAL A 183 -4.31 -0.49 26.57
CA VAL A 183 -3.13 -0.59 25.71
C VAL A 183 -2.65 0.81 25.33
N GLN A 184 -3.57 1.71 24.98
CA GLN A 184 -3.25 3.09 24.63
C GLN A 184 -2.59 3.83 25.81
N THR A 185 -3.15 3.72 27.02
CA THR A 185 -2.61 4.37 28.22
C THR A 185 -1.18 3.90 28.51
N ARG A 186 -0.94 2.60 28.47
CA ARG A 186 0.41 2.05 28.69
C ARG A 186 1.42 2.47 27.61
N ALA A 187 0.97 2.61 26.36
CA ALA A 187 1.81 3.13 25.28
C ALA A 187 2.21 4.59 25.53
N GLN A 188 1.25 5.41 25.99
CA GLN A 188 1.50 6.81 26.37
C GLN A 188 2.51 6.90 27.53
N GLU A 189 2.37 6.08 28.56
CA GLU A 189 3.33 6.03 29.68
C GLU A 189 4.76 5.68 29.23
N GLU A 190 4.92 4.75 28.29
CA GLU A 190 6.22 4.44 27.69
C GLU A 190 6.79 5.63 26.90
N ILE A 191 5.96 6.27 26.08
CA ILE A 191 6.34 7.45 25.30
C ILE A 191 6.76 8.60 26.22
N ASP A 192 5.97 8.87 27.25
CA ASP A 192 6.24 9.93 28.23
C ASP A 192 7.53 9.67 28.99
N ARG A 193 7.77 8.42 29.41
CA ARG A 193 9.01 8.04 30.09
C ARG A 193 10.25 8.24 29.22
N VAL A 194 10.20 7.88 27.93
CA VAL A 194 11.36 7.96 27.03
C VAL A 194 11.61 9.41 26.57
N THR A 195 10.55 10.18 26.37
CA THR A 195 10.64 11.57 25.89
C THR A 195 10.69 12.60 27.01
N ASN A 196 10.51 12.17 28.27
CA ASN A 196 10.25 13.00 29.45
C ASN A 196 9.06 13.96 29.26
N SER A 197 8.14 13.65 28.34
CA SER A 197 7.04 14.53 27.91
C SER A 197 7.48 15.92 27.45
N GLN A 198 8.74 16.10 27.04
CA GLN A 198 9.31 17.40 26.64
C GLN A 198 9.53 17.53 25.14
N ARG A 199 9.44 16.43 24.39
CA ARG A 199 9.67 16.38 22.94
C ARG A 199 8.83 15.30 22.30
N LEU A 200 8.71 15.37 20.97
CA LEU A 200 8.13 14.28 20.20
C LEU A 200 9.13 13.09 20.10
N PRO A 201 8.63 11.85 19.97
CA PRO A 201 9.45 10.70 19.65
C PRO A 201 10.22 10.87 18.34
N SER A 202 11.40 10.26 18.26
CA SER A 202 12.24 10.19 17.07
C SER A 202 12.61 8.74 16.77
N MET A 203 13.13 8.48 15.57
CA MET A 203 13.59 7.13 15.20
C MET A 203 14.72 6.61 16.09
N ALA A 204 15.49 7.50 16.73
CA ALA A 204 16.55 7.12 17.67
C ALA A 204 15.99 6.51 18.98
N ASP A 205 14.71 6.73 19.29
CA ASP A 205 14.07 6.23 20.50
C ASP A 205 13.50 4.82 20.33
N ARG A 206 13.52 4.27 19.11
CA ARG A 206 12.82 3.03 18.74
C ARG A 206 13.18 1.86 19.64
N ASP A 207 14.45 1.70 19.98
CA ASP A 207 14.92 0.58 20.82
C ASP A 207 14.53 0.75 22.30
N SER A 208 14.25 2.00 22.72
CA SER A 208 13.80 2.35 24.06
C SER A 208 12.27 2.25 24.22
N MET A 209 11.52 1.98 23.14
CA MET A 209 10.05 1.86 23.14
C MET A 209 9.58 0.45 22.71
N PRO A 210 9.95 -0.62 23.46
CA PRO A 210 9.62 -1.99 23.11
C PRO A 210 8.11 -2.28 23.13
N TYR A 211 7.32 -1.62 23.98
CA TYR A 211 5.88 -1.85 24.04
C TYR A 211 5.16 -1.25 22.83
N VAL A 212 5.53 -0.03 22.41
CA VAL A 212 5.05 0.57 21.15
C VAL A 212 5.38 -0.34 19.96
N ARG A 213 6.57 -0.94 19.93
CA ARG A 213 6.93 -1.93 18.90
C ARG A 213 5.99 -3.14 18.90
N CYS A 214 5.62 -3.66 20.07
CA CYS A 214 4.66 -4.77 20.17
C CYS A 214 3.28 -4.39 19.63
N ILE A 215 2.81 -3.17 19.89
CA ILE A 215 1.56 -2.64 19.33
C ILE A 215 1.61 -2.63 17.80
N VAL A 216 2.69 -2.11 17.21
CA VAL A 216 2.84 -2.08 15.75
C VAL A 216 2.79 -3.49 15.16
N GLN A 217 3.48 -4.45 15.78
CA GLN A 217 3.47 -5.84 15.32
C GLN A 217 2.09 -6.48 15.44
N GLU A 218 1.37 -6.24 16.55
CA GLU A 218 0.04 -6.78 16.77
C GLU A 218 -1.02 -6.14 15.86
N VAL A 219 -0.91 -4.85 15.54
CA VAL A 219 -1.79 -4.20 14.53
C VAL A 219 -1.64 -4.89 13.18
N LEU A 220 -0.41 -5.08 12.71
CA LEU A 220 -0.14 -5.72 11.43
C LEU A 220 -0.53 -7.21 11.42
N ARG A 221 -0.49 -7.89 12.57
CA ARG A 221 -0.93 -9.29 12.70
C ARG A 221 -2.45 -9.42 12.74
N TRP A 222 -3.12 -8.58 13.53
CA TRP A 222 -4.54 -8.66 13.83
C TRP A 222 -5.41 -8.23 12.66
N GLN A 223 -5.06 -7.13 11.99
CA GLN A 223 -5.78 -6.60 10.81
C GLN A 223 -4.75 -6.20 9.73
N PRO A 224 -4.09 -7.17 9.06
CA PRO A 224 -3.14 -6.89 7.99
C PRO A 224 -3.86 -6.22 6.82
N PRO A 225 -3.30 -5.14 6.24
CA PRO A 225 -3.89 -4.47 5.07
C PRO A 225 -4.08 -5.38 3.86
N VAL A 226 -3.25 -6.42 3.72
CA VAL A 226 -3.28 -7.38 2.61
C VAL A 226 -3.39 -8.80 3.18
N PRO A 227 -4.59 -9.25 3.60
CA PRO A 227 -4.75 -10.48 4.39
C PRO A 227 -4.39 -11.78 3.65
N LEU A 228 -4.43 -11.78 2.31
CA LEU A 228 -4.01 -12.90 1.46
C LEU A 228 -2.59 -12.72 0.90
N GLY A 229 -1.91 -11.63 1.25
CA GLY A 229 -0.67 -11.21 0.61
C GLY A 229 -0.86 -10.87 -0.88
N VAL A 230 0.26 -10.64 -1.56
CA VAL A 230 0.27 -10.51 -3.02
C VAL A 230 0.45 -11.91 -3.63
N PRO A 231 -0.47 -12.38 -4.48
CA PRO A 231 -0.37 -13.71 -5.08
C PRO A 231 0.99 -13.98 -5.73
N ARG A 232 1.55 -15.16 -5.46
CA ARG A 232 2.84 -15.62 -6.00
C ARG A 232 2.60 -16.70 -7.04
N SER A 233 3.49 -16.84 -8.03
CA SER A 233 3.43 -17.93 -9.00
C SER A 233 4.72 -18.75 -8.98
N THR A 234 4.60 -20.08 -8.99
CA THR A 234 5.76 -20.99 -9.00
C THR A 234 6.50 -20.92 -10.34
N ALA A 235 7.82 -20.70 -10.30
CA ALA A 235 8.63 -20.57 -11.52
C ALA A 235 8.94 -21.93 -12.19
N LYS A 236 8.82 -23.02 -11.42
CA LYS A 236 9.01 -24.42 -11.81
C LYS A 236 8.11 -25.31 -10.96
N ASP A 237 7.99 -26.57 -11.33
CA ASP A 237 7.33 -27.59 -10.52
C ASP A 237 8.03 -27.69 -9.16
N ASP A 238 7.24 -27.89 -8.11
CA ASP A 238 7.70 -27.95 -6.72
C ASP A 238 6.92 -28.99 -5.92
N GLU A 239 7.37 -29.30 -4.71
CA GLU A 239 6.68 -30.17 -3.77
C GLU A 239 6.64 -29.55 -2.39
N TYR A 240 5.45 -29.42 -1.80
CA TYR A 240 5.28 -28.88 -0.45
C TYR A 240 4.46 -29.85 0.40
N ARG A 241 5.04 -30.32 1.51
CA ARG A 241 4.41 -31.28 2.45
C ARG A 241 3.83 -32.53 1.75
N GLY A 242 4.54 -33.06 0.74
CA GLY A 242 4.09 -34.23 -0.04
C GLY A 242 3.12 -33.91 -1.17
N TYR A 243 2.73 -32.65 -1.36
CA TYR A 243 1.85 -32.22 -2.45
C TYR A 243 2.66 -31.66 -3.60
N PHE A 244 2.48 -32.24 -4.78
CA PHE A 244 3.04 -31.71 -6.02
C PHE A 244 2.35 -30.39 -6.40
N ILE A 245 3.15 -29.35 -6.65
CA ILE A 245 2.73 -28.02 -7.06
C ILE A 245 3.26 -27.77 -8.47
N PRO A 246 2.40 -27.78 -9.52
CA PRO A 246 2.83 -27.49 -10.87
C PRO A 246 3.42 -26.09 -11.02
N LYS A 247 4.33 -25.91 -11.97
CA LYS A 247 4.79 -24.61 -12.46
C LYS A 247 3.59 -23.73 -12.83
N GLY A 248 3.65 -22.46 -12.44
CA GLY A 248 2.60 -21.47 -12.72
C GLY A 248 1.50 -21.41 -11.66
N SER A 249 1.50 -22.32 -10.67
CA SER A 249 0.50 -22.35 -9.60
C SER A 249 0.52 -21.06 -8.77
N ILE A 250 -0.66 -20.50 -8.50
CA ILE A 250 -0.81 -19.32 -7.65
C ILE A 250 -0.85 -19.75 -6.18
N VAL A 251 0.06 -19.20 -5.36
CA VAL A 251 0.18 -19.50 -3.93
C VAL A 251 -0.05 -18.22 -3.13
N ALA A 252 -0.83 -18.33 -2.05
CA ALA A 252 -1.12 -17.26 -1.10
C ALA A 252 -0.91 -17.77 0.34
N MET A 253 -0.66 -16.85 1.27
CA MET A 253 -0.53 -17.19 2.68
C MET A 253 -1.84 -16.87 3.41
N SER A 254 -2.17 -17.68 4.41
CA SER A 254 -3.30 -17.46 5.31
C SER A 254 -2.84 -17.47 6.76
N ARG A 255 -3.68 -16.95 7.67
CA ARG A 255 -3.45 -16.98 9.11
C ARG A 255 -3.37 -18.43 9.61
N GLU A 256 -2.39 -18.75 10.46
CA GLU A 256 -2.24 -20.07 11.07
C GLU A 256 -2.39 -19.98 12.60
N GLU A 257 -3.42 -20.62 13.15
CA GLU A 257 -3.72 -20.62 14.59
C GLU A 257 -2.66 -21.32 15.45
N SER A 258 -1.90 -22.25 14.85
CA SER A 258 -0.81 -22.95 15.55
C SER A 258 0.35 -22.01 15.93
N VAL A 259 0.51 -20.91 15.19
CA VAL A 259 1.57 -19.91 15.42
C VAL A 259 1.10 -18.81 16.37
N TYR A 260 -0.11 -18.30 16.17
CA TYR A 260 -0.69 -17.23 16.99
C TYR A 260 -1.98 -17.70 17.67
N LYS A 261 -1.86 -18.09 18.95
CA LYS A 261 -3.01 -18.48 19.78
C LYS A 261 -4.03 -17.34 19.88
N SER A 262 -5.32 -17.65 19.77
CA SER A 262 -6.41 -16.66 19.79
C SER A 262 -6.18 -15.56 18.74
N PRO A 263 -6.13 -15.89 17.44
CA PRO A 263 -5.71 -14.97 16.39
C PRO A 263 -6.64 -13.75 16.23
N GLU A 264 -7.90 -13.89 16.64
CA GLU A 264 -8.91 -12.82 16.56
C GLU A 264 -8.84 -11.85 17.75
N THR A 265 -8.07 -12.17 18.79
CA THR A 265 -7.82 -11.30 19.93
C THR A 265 -6.63 -10.39 19.65
N PHE A 266 -6.81 -9.09 19.88
CA PHE A 266 -5.71 -8.12 19.89
C PHE A 266 -4.98 -8.23 21.23
N ASP A 267 -3.79 -8.83 21.21
CA ASP A 267 -2.97 -9.08 22.40
C ASP A 267 -1.53 -8.60 22.17
N THR A 268 -1.18 -7.48 22.81
CA THR A 268 0.14 -6.87 22.67
C THR A 268 1.23 -7.63 23.43
N GLU A 269 0.88 -8.41 24.45
CA GLU A 269 1.86 -9.20 25.23
C GLU A 269 2.47 -10.32 24.39
N ARG A 270 1.77 -10.74 23.33
CA ARG A 270 2.24 -11.75 22.38
C ARG A 270 3.66 -11.49 21.87
N PHE A 271 4.00 -10.23 21.58
CA PHE A 271 5.30 -9.84 21.04
C PHE A 271 6.32 -9.41 22.11
N MET A 272 5.96 -9.48 23.39
CA MET A 272 6.92 -9.35 24.49
C MET A 272 7.76 -10.62 24.66
N ASP A 273 7.22 -11.77 24.30
CA ASP A 273 7.99 -13.02 24.20
C ASP A 273 8.88 -12.98 22.96
N ALA A 274 10.20 -13.01 23.17
CA ALA A 274 11.20 -13.03 22.12
C ALA A 274 11.12 -14.28 21.21
N ASN A 275 10.43 -15.34 21.65
CA ASN A 275 10.23 -16.55 20.86
C ASN A 275 9.04 -16.47 19.90
N THR A 276 8.18 -15.45 20.03
CA THR A 276 7.05 -15.26 19.13
C THR A 276 7.56 -14.91 17.73
N PRO A 277 7.20 -15.67 16.69
CA PRO A 277 7.58 -15.34 15.32
C PRO A 277 7.05 -13.96 14.91
N GLY A 278 7.90 -13.17 14.26
CA GLY A 278 7.51 -11.85 13.75
C GLY A 278 6.31 -11.93 12.82
N THR A 279 5.47 -10.89 12.85
CA THR A 279 4.27 -10.81 12.00
C THR A 279 4.64 -10.97 10.50
N PRO A 280 3.98 -11.85 9.75
CA PRO A 280 4.23 -12.04 8.32
C PRO A 280 3.67 -10.91 7.44
N GLY A 281 3.41 -9.72 8.02
CA GLY A 281 2.75 -8.59 7.35
C GLY A 281 3.44 -8.08 6.08
N PHE A 282 4.72 -8.40 5.89
CA PHE A 282 5.51 -8.03 4.71
C PHE A 282 6.00 -9.24 3.89
N GLY A 283 5.47 -10.45 4.14
CA GLY A 283 5.91 -11.65 3.44
C GLY A 283 7.27 -12.19 3.90
N PHE A 284 7.82 -13.13 3.14
CA PHE A 284 9.10 -13.78 3.40
C PHE A 284 9.86 -14.06 2.10
N GLY A 285 11.19 -14.15 2.19
CA GLY A 285 12.04 -14.52 1.06
C GLY A 285 12.34 -13.33 0.15
N ARG A 286 12.39 -13.58 -1.16
CA ARG A 286 12.81 -12.56 -2.15
C ARG A 286 11.78 -11.46 -2.41
N ARG A 287 10.51 -11.69 -2.11
CA ARG A 287 9.39 -10.77 -2.38
C ARG A 287 8.31 -10.90 -1.33
#